data_AF-R7ESE2-F1
#
_entry.id   AF-R7ESE2-F1
#
_cell.length_a   1.000
_cell.length_b   1.000
_cell.length_c   1.000
_cell.angle_alpha   90.00
_cell.angle_beta   90.00
_cell.angle_gamma   90.00
#
_symmetry.space_group_name_H-M   'P 1'
#
loop_
_entity.id
_entity.type
_entity.pdbx_description
1 polymer ?
#
loop_
_entity_poly.entity_id
_entity_poly.type
_entity_poly.pdbx_seq_one_letter_code
_entity_poly.pdbx_strand_id
1 'polypeptide(L)'
;MWSGSIFLHVISLTHIQEELSRACCEDYFTLLLRRYMMSIASEIAAKTDCGALITGESMGQVASQTMQALAVTNDAAALPVFRPLIGMDKEEIIERARMINTFETSILPYEDCCTVFTPRHPKTRPELEKVLVEERKLDFEALRAEAVASDNVIYLKADFRD
;
A
#
# COMPACT_ATOMS: atom_id res chain seq x y z
N MET A 1 19.41 11.89 4.79
CA MET A 1 19.44 10.42 4.91
C MET A 1 19.37 9.87 3.50
N TRP A 2 20.46 9.31 3.00
CA TRP A 2 20.57 8.78 1.63
C TRP A 2 20.43 7.25 1.71
N SER A 3 19.59 6.63 0.90
CA SER A 3 19.31 5.19 0.96
C SER A 3 20.21 4.32 0.06
N GLY A 4 21.26 4.89 -0.52
CA GLY A 4 22.11 4.17 -1.48
C GLY A 4 21.33 3.74 -2.73
N SER A 5 21.84 2.72 -3.42
CA SER A 5 21.12 2.14 -4.56
C SER A 5 19.92 1.33 -4.07
N ILE A 6 18.85 1.29 -4.87
CA ILE A 6 17.55 0.73 -4.46
C ILE A 6 17.13 -0.34 -5.46
N PHE A 7 16.56 -1.44 -4.96
CA PHE A 7 15.81 -2.38 -5.78
C PHE A 7 14.33 -1.96 -5.78
N LEU A 8 13.80 -1.64 -6.97
CA LEU A 8 12.40 -1.33 -7.19
C LEU A 8 11.69 -2.58 -7.72
N HIS A 9 10.79 -3.14 -6.91
CA HIS A 9 9.90 -4.24 -7.31
C HIS A 9 8.63 -3.65 -7.91
N VAL A 10 8.37 -3.94 -9.19
CA VAL A 10 7.16 -3.50 -9.89
C VAL A 10 6.22 -4.69 -10.01
N ILE A 11 5.13 -4.66 -9.25
CA ILE A 11 4.12 -5.72 -9.17
C ILE A 11 2.84 -5.28 -9.87
N SER A 12 2.29 -6.12 -10.75
CA SER A 12 0.97 -5.88 -11.34
C SER A 12 -0.14 -6.26 -10.35
N LEU A 13 -1.08 -5.33 -10.14
CA LEU A 13 -2.29 -5.56 -9.33
C LEU A 13 -3.58 -5.57 -10.17
N THR A 14 -3.47 -5.50 -11.50
CA THR A 14 -4.62 -5.32 -12.39
C THR A 14 -5.68 -6.41 -12.22
N HIS A 15 -5.28 -7.68 -12.27
CA HIS A 15 -6.23 -8.79 -12.14
C HIS A 15 -6.88 -8.83 -10.74
N ILE A 16 -6.13 -8.52 -9.68
CA ILE A 16 -6.69 -8.35 -8.32
C ILE A 16 -7.75 -7.25 -8.31
N GLN A 17 -7.48 -6.11 -8.93
CA GLN A 17 -8.42 -4.98 -8.99
C GLN A 17 -9.70 -5.34 -9.75
N GLU A 18 -9.58 -6.03 -10.88
CA GLU A 18 -10.72 -6.50 -11.68
C GLU A 18 -11.60 -7.46 -10.88
N GLU A 19 -11.00 -8.46 -10.22
CA GLU A 19 -11.74 -9.44 -9.42
C GLU A 19 -12.38 -8.80 -8.18
N LEU A 20 -11.69 -7.87 -7.51
CA LEU A 20 -12.27 -7.09 -6.41
C LEU A 20 -13.48 -6.28 -6.87
N SER A 21 -13.38 -5.62 -8.03
CA SER A 21 -14.49 -4.84 -8.59
C SER A 21 -15.67 -5.72 -9.02
N ARG A 22 -15.41 -6.97 -9.41
CA ARG A 22 -16.44 -7.91 -9.89
C ARG A 22 -17.18 -8.61 -8.76
N ALA A 23 -16.46 -9.05 -7.73
CA ALA A 23 -16.99 -9.99 -6.74
C ALA A 23 -17.28 -9.36 -5.37
N CYS A 24 -16.62 -8.27 -5.01
CA CYS A 24 -16.71 -7.67 -3.68
C CYS A 24 -17.58 -6.41 -3.69
N CYS A 25 -18.13 -6.06 -2.54
CA CYS A 25 -18.82 -4.79 -2.36
C CYS A 25 -17.82 -3.62 -2.45
N GLU A 26 -18.19 -2.59 -3.24
CA GLU A 26 -17.32 -1.43 -3.53
C GLU A 26 -16.79 -0.75 -2.26
N ASP A 27 -17.61 -0.70 -1.20
CA ASP A 27 -17.27 -0.10 0.11
C ASP A 27 -15.98 -0.65 0.73
N TYR A 28 -15.60 -1.90 0.39
CA TYR A 28 -14.42 -2.58 0.93
C TYR A 28 -13.24 -2.62 -0.04
N PHE A 29 -13.41 -2.13 -1.27
CA PHE A 29 -12.40 -2.24 -2.34
C PHE A 29 -11.02 -1.76 -1.89
N THR A 30 -10.93 -0.54 -1.34
CA THR A 30 -9.66 0.04 -0.90
C THR A 30 -8.99 -0.76 0.22
N LEU A 31 -9.77 -1.32 1.15
CA LEU A 31 -9.24 -2.11 2.26
C LEU A 31 -8.72 -3.46 1.78
N LEU A 32 -9.48 -4.13 0.91
CA LEU A 32 -9.08 -5.41 0.32
C LEU A 32 -7.84 -5.26 -0.54
N LEU A 33 -7.78 -4.23 -1.40
CA LEU A 33 -6.60 -3.94 -2.21
C LEU A 33 -5.36 -3.71 -1.32
N ARG A 34 -5.49 -2.93 -0.25
CA ARG A 34 -4.40 -2.71 0.72
C ARG A 34 -3.98 -4.00 1.43
N ARG A 35 -4.92 -4.90 1.76
CA ARG A 35 -4.59 -6.21 2.34
C ARG A 35 -3.78 -7.06 1.37
N TYR A 36 -4.14 -7.12 0.09
CA TYR A 36 -3.31 -7.74 -0.95
C TYR A 36 -1.91 -7.11 -1.00
N MET A 37 -1.81 -5.77 -1.06
CA MET A 37 -0.52 -5.08 -1.09
C MET A 37 0.37 -5.40 0.12
N MET A 38 -0.19 -5.44 1.33
CA MET A 38 0.56 -5.79 2.55
C MET A 38 1.06 -7.24 2.53
N SER A 39 0.22 -8.16 2.05
CA SER A 39 0.57 -9.58 1.96
C SER A 39 1.64 -9.82 0.89
N ILE A 40 1.49 -9.22 -0.30
CA ILE A 40 2.48 -9.23 -1.38
C ILE A 40 3.81 -8.64 -0.92
N ALA A 41 3.78 -7.47 -0.28
CA ALA A 41 4.99 -6.81 0.23
C ALA A 41 5.69 -7.67 1.29
N SER A 42 4.93 -8.37 2.16
CA SER A 42 5.50 -9.29 3.15
C SER A 42 6.20 -10.48 2.47
N GLU A 43 5.63 -11.02 1.40
CA GLU A 43 6.24 -12.12 0.64
C GLU A 43 7.53 -11.68 -0.07
N ILE A 44 7.54 -10.50 -0.70
CA ILE A 44 8.74 -9.93 -1.33
C ILE A 44 9.81 -9.68 -0.27
N ALA A 45 9.45 -9.07 0.85
CA ALA A 45 10.37 -8.80 1.95
C ALA A 45 11.03 -10.08 2.50
N ALA A 46 10.28 -11.19 2.59
CA ALA A 46 10.84 -12.49 2.97
C ALA A 46 11.85 -13.03 1.94
N LYS A 47 11.61 -12.80 0.63
CA LYS A 47 12.53 -13.21 -0.45
C LYS A 47 13.79 -12.34 -0.53
N THR A 48 13.74 -11.12 0.01
CA THR A 48 14.84 -10.13 -0.03
C THR A 48 15.51 -9.89 1.32
N ASP A 49 15.31 -10.79 2.29
CA ASP A 49 15.89 -10.72 3.65
C ASP A 49 15.58 -9.40 4.40
N CYS A 50 14.39 -8.84 4.17
CA CYS A 50 13.91 -7.64 4.83
C CYS A 50 13.11 -8.01 6.09
N GLY A 51 13.44 -7.39 7.22
CA GLY A 51 12.81 -7.68 8.51
C GLY A 51 11.54 -6.89 8.84
N ALA A 52 11.14 -5.93 8.01
CA ALA A 52 9.99 -5.06 8.25
C ALA A 52 9.46 -4.40 6.98
N LEU A 53 8.23 -3.90 7.05
CA LEU A 53 7.62 -3.02 6.05
C LEU A 53 7.61 -1.57 6.57
N ILE A 54 7.73 -0.60 5.66
CA ILE A 54 7.63 0.83 5.98
C ILE A 54 6.54 1.44 5.09
N THR A 55 5.65 2.22 5.69
CA THR A 55 4.58 2.91 4.95
C THR A 55 4.54 4.39 5.30
N GLY A 56 4.03 5.21 4.37
CA GLY A 56 3.81 6.64 4.56
C GLY A 56 2.45 7.00 5.17
N GLU A 57 1.83 6.11 5.94
CA GLU A 57 0.51 6.36 6.54
C GLU A 57 0.58 7.39 7.68
N SER A 58 -0.35 8.35 7.68
CA SER A 58 -0.59 9.31 8.78
C SER A 58 -1.99 9.09 9.35
N MET A 59 -2.15 9.16 10.67
CA MET A 59 -3.42 8.82 11.31
C MET A 59 -4.49 9.89 11.02
N GLY A 60 -5.64 9.47 10.50
CA GLY A 60 -6.81 10.34 10.34
C GLY A 60 -6.73 11.33 9.17
N GLN A 61 -5.70 11.25 8.32
CA GLN A 61 -5.57 12.12 7.15
C GLN A 61 -6.57 11.75 6.03
N VAL A 62 -6.85 10.46 5.83
CA VAL A 62 -7.86 9.96 4.89
C VAL A 62 -8.69 8.82 5.53
N ALA A 63 -9.85 8.52 4.95
CA ALA A 63 -10.78 7.51 5.48
C ALA A 63 -10.15 6.11 5.63
N SER A 64 -9.19 5.77 4.78
CA SER A 64 -8.45 4.49 4.83
C SER A 64 -7.34 4.44 5.89
N GLN A 65 -7.12 5.52 6.64
CA GLN A 65 -6.07 5.65 7.67
C GLN A 65 -6.64 5.93 9.07
N THR A 66 -7.86 5.45 9.35
CA THR A 66 -8.38 5.36 10.71
C THR A 66 -7.70 4.21 11.47
N MET A 67 -7.72 4.24 12.81
CA MET A 67 -7.15 3.15 13.62
C MET A 67 -7.70 1.77 13.24
N GLN A 68 -9.01 1.70 12.94
CA GLN A 68 -9.67 0.47 12.52
C GLN A 68 -9.21 0.02 11.13
N ALA A 69 -9.08 0.95 10.17
CA ALA A 69 -8.56 0.63 8.85
C ALA A 69 -7.11 0.13 8.90
N LEU A 70 -6.27 0.77 9.72
CA LEU A 70 -4.89 0.33 9.96
C LEU A 70 -4.84 -1.07 10.57
N ALA A 71 -5.70 -1.37 11.55
CA ALA A 71 -5.75 -2.71 12.13
C ALA A 71 -6.14 -3.77 11.09
N VAL A 72 -7.12 -3.47 10.23
CA VAL A 72 -7.58 -4.37 9.15
C VAL A 72 -6.50 -4.66 8.12
N THR A 73 -5.70 -3.66 7.73
CA THR A 73 -4.62 -3.87 6.75
C THR A 73 -3.39 -4.52 7.38
N ASN A 74 -3.09 -4.17 8.63
CA ASN A 74 -1.96 -4.75 9.36
C ASN A 74 -2.15 -6.23 9.68
N ASP A 75 -3.40 -6.71 9.80
CA ASP A 75 -3.72 -8.13 9.93
C ASP A 75 -3.24 -8.97 8.73
N ALA A 76 -3.13 -8.38 7.54
CA ALA A 76 -2.62 -9.05 6.34
C ALA A 76 -1.08 -8.99 6.19
N ALA A 77 -0.39 -8.28 7.08
CA ALA A 77 1.07 -8.17 7.06
C ALA A 77 1.70 -9.25 7.96
N ALA A 78 2.66 -10.02 7.43
CA ALA A 78 3.40 -11.01 8.20
C ALA A 78 4.61 -10.43 8.95
N LEU A 79 4.99 -9.19 8.62
CA LEU A 79 6.14 -8.49 9.19
C LEU A 79 5.71 -7.23 9.95
N PRO A 80 6.53 -6.73 10.90
CA PRO A 80 6.30 -5.43 11.54
C PRO A 80 6.16 -4.31 10.49
N VAL A 81 5.14 -3.46 10.66
CA VAL A 81 4.89 -2.31 9.78
C VAL A 81 5.20 -1.01 10.51
N PHE A 82 6.31 -0.36 10.14
CA PHE A 82 6.69 0.95 10.65
C PHE A 82 5.96 2.06 9.90
N ARG A 83 5.49 3.07 10.64
CA ARG A 83 4.71 4.20 10.13
C ARG A 83 5.32 5.52 10.63
N PRO A 84 6.43 5.98 10.04
CA PRO A 84 7.14 7.16 10.53
C PRO A 84 6.30 8.45 10.54
N LEU A 85 5.26 8.50 9.70
CA LEU A 85 4.39 9.67 9.56
C LEU A 85 3.11 9.58 10.41
N ILE A 86 2.94 8.54 11.24
CA ILE A 86 1.65 8.22 11.88
C ILE A 86 1.07 9.36 12.73
N GLY A 87 1.94 10.18 13.32
CA GLY A 87 1.56 11.32 14.17
C GLY A 87 1.88 12.69 13.56
N MET A 88 2.27 12.75 12.28
CA MET A 88 2.59 14.00 11.60
C MET A 88 1.35 14.55 10.91
N ASP A 89 1.16 15.87 10.96
CA ASP A 89 0.17 16.53 10.13
C ASP A 89 0.64 16.68 8.67
N LYS A 90 -0.27 17.15 7.81
CA LYS A 90 0.00 17.28 6.37
C LYS A 90 1.08 18.32 6.07
N GLU A 91 1.12 19.43 6.80
CA GLU A 91 2.11 20.49 6.59
C GLU A 91 3.51 20.01 6.96
N GLU A 92 3.64 19.28 8.08
CA GLU A 92 4.90 18.66 8.49
C GLU A 92 5.42 17.66 7.44
N ILE A 93 4.54 16.84 6.87
CA ILE A 93 4.90 15.89 5.81
C ILE A 93 5.36 16.63 4.55
N ILE A 94 4.65 17.70 4.16
CA ILE A 94 4.99 18.52 3.00
C ILE A 94 6.34 19.22 3.20
N GLU A 95 6.58 19.81 4.36
CA GLU A 95 7.84 20.47 4.69
C GLU A 95 9.00 19.47 4.59
N ARG A 96 8.83 18.27 5.15
CA ARG A 96 9.80 17.18 5.02
C ARG A 96 10.03 16.77 3.57
N ALA A 97 8.96 16.58 2.79
CA ALA A 97 9.07 16.23 1.37
C ALA A 97 9.83 17.29 0.55
N ARG A 98 9.67 18.58 0.87
CA ARG A 98 10.46 19.66 0.28
C ARG A 98 11.92 19.59 0.71
N MET A 99 12.19 19.37 2.00
CA MET A 99 13.56 19.23 2.52
C MET A 99 14.35 18.08 1.88
N ILE A 100 13.68 16.98 1.50
CA ILE A 100 14.31 15.83 0.82
C ILE A 100 14.13 15.83 -0.70
N ASN A 101 13.64 16.93 -1.28
CA ASN A 101 13.45 17.13 -2.73
C ASN A 101 12.52 16.12 -3.41
N THR A 102 11.54 15.55 -2.69
CA THR A 102 10.56 14.63 -3.29
C THR A 102 9.23 15.31 -3.62
N PHE A 103 8.96 16.49 -3.06
CA PHE A 103 7.66 17.15 -3.19
C PHE A 103 7.26 17.42 -4.65
N GLU A 104 8.13 18.05 -5.45
CA GLU A 104 7.81 18.44 -6.83
C GLU A 104 7.48 17.25 -7.73
N THR A 105 8.19 16.12 -7.58
CA THR A 105 7.89 14.88 -8.31
C THR A 105 6.57 14.27 -7.85
N SER A 106 6.30 14.27 -6.54
CA SER A 106 5.11 13.64 -5.96
C SER A 106 3.79 14.36 -6.28
N ILE A 107 3.82 15.62 -6.74
CA ILE A 107 2.61 16.39 -7.08
C ILE A 107 2.30 16.44 -8.58
N LEU A 108 3.07 15.73 -9.41
CA LEU A 108 2.82 15.68 -10.86
C LEU A 108 1.40 15.13 -11.14
N PRO A 109 0.66 15.71 -12.10
CA PRO A 109 -0.74 15.40 -12.33
C PRO A 109 -0.89 14.06 -13.06
N TYR A 110 -0.95 12.98 -12.28
CA TYR A 110 -1.26 11.64 -12.77
C TYR A 110 -2.49 11.11 -12.03
N GLU A 111 -3.38 10.45 -12.77
CA GLU A 111 -4.48 9.72 -12.17
C GLU A 111 -3.93 8.47 -11.47
N ASP A 112 -4.17 8.37 -10.17
CA ASP A 112 -3.83 7.18 -9.41
C ASP A 112 -5.01 6.18 -9.47
N CYS A 113 -4.70 4.90 -9.52
CA CYS A 113 -5.68 3.81 -9.47
C CYS A 113 -6.62 3.96 -8.27
N CYS A 114 -6.12 4.51 -7.16
CA CYS A 114 -6.93 4.83 -5.99
C CYS A 114 -8.09 5.78 -6.32
N THR A 115 -7.90 6.76 -7.20
CA THR A 115 -8.97 7.71 -7.60
C THR A 115 -10.00 7.10 -8.53
N VAL A 116 -9.61 6.16 -9.39
CA VAL A 116 -10.51 5.48 -10.32
C VAL A 116 -11.47 4.55 -9.59
N PHE A 117 -11.00 3.89 -8.53
CA PHE A 117 -11.76 2.91 -7.75
C PHE A 117 -12.09 3.41 -6.33
N THR A 118 -12.11 4.72 -6.10
CA THR A 118 -12.52 5.28 -4.81
C THR A 118 -14.01 4.96 -4.58
N PRO A 119 -14.37 4.24 -3.51
CA PRO A 119 -15.77 4.00 -3.18
C PRO A 119 -16.48 5.32 -2.89
N ARG A 120 -17.76 5.42 -3.26
CA ARG A 120 -18.57 6.63 -2.99
C ARG A 120 -18.71 6.90 -1.49
N HIS A 121 -18.72 5.85 -0.68
CA HIS A 121 -18.89 5.93 0.77
C HIS A 121 -17.85 5.06 1.51
N PRO A 122 -16.57 5.49 1.57
CA PRO A 122 -15.52 4.71 2.22
C PRO A 122 -15.87 4.47 3.70
N LYS A 123 -15.74 3.22 4.16
CA LYS A 123 -15.96 2.85 5.55
C LYS A 123 -14.83 3.42 6.42
N THR A 124 -15.16 4.37 7.29
CA THR A 124 -14.21 4.94 8.28
C THR A 124 -14.01 4.05 9.50
N ARG A 125 -14.93 3.12 9.75
CA ARG A 125 -14.87 2.14 10.86
C ARG A 125 -15.10 0.73 10.34
N PRO A 126 -14.18 0.18 9.53
CA PRO A 126 -14.31 -1.18 9.05
C PRO A 126 -14.19 -2.19 10.19
N GLU A 127 -14.95 -3.27 10.08
CA GLU A 127 -14.86 -4.42 10.98
C GLU A 127 -14.10 -5.53 10.24
N LEU A 128 -13.03 -6.05 10.85
CA LEU A 128 -12.16 -7.06 10.22
C LEU A 128 -12.96 -8.26 9.72
N GLU A 129 -13.89 -8.77 10.51
CA GLU A 129 -14.72 -9.92 10.12
C GLU A 129 -15.48 -9.70 8.82
N LYS A 130 -16.06 -8.51 8.61
CA LYS A 130 -16.78 -8.17 7.38
C LYS A 130 -15.83 -8.09 6.18
N VAL A 131 -14.64 -7.54 6.39
CA VAL A 131 -13.60 -7.49 5.35
C VAL A 131 -13.17 -8.90 4.96
N LEU A 132 -12.96 -9.80 5.92
CA LEU A 132 -12.62 -11.20 5.68
C LEU A 132 -13.75 -11.99 5.02
N VAL A 133 -15.02 -11.63 5.23
CA VAL A 133 -16.15 -12.22 4.50
C VAL A 133 -16.10 -11.84 3.02
N GLU A 134 -15.80 -10.57 2.71
CA GLU A 134 -15.64 -10.12 1.33
C GLU A 134 -14.40 -10.74 0.66
N GLU A 135 -13.28 -10.83 1.39
CA GLU A 135 -12.03 -11.44 0.91
C GLU A 135 -12.23 -12.92 0.53
N ARG A 136 -13.00 -13.67 1.33
CA ARG A 136 -13.31 -15.09 1.08
C ARG A 136 -14.13 -15.36 -0.18
N LYS A 137 -14.66 -14.33 -0.85
CA LYS A 137 -15.30 -14.48 -2.17
C LYS A 137 -14.29 -14.74 -3.28
N LEU A 138 -13.01 -14.46 -3.03
CA LEU A 138 -11.91 -14.59 -3.95
C LEU A 138 -10.95 -15.69 -3.49
N ASP A 139 -10.20 -16.25 -4.43
CA ASP A 139 -9.04 -17.09 -4.11
C ASP A 139 -7.84 -16.17 -3.81
N PHE A 140 -7.76 -15.72 -2.55
CA PHE A 140 -6.75 -14.77 -2.10
C PHE A 140 -5.33 -15.28 -2.36
N GLU A 141 -5.09 -16.57 -2.10
CA GLU A 141 -3.77 -17.18 -2.25
C GLU A 141 -3.36 -17.23 -3.73
N ALA A 142 -4.25 -17.70 -4.60
CA ALA A 142 -3.96 -17.79 -6.02
C ALA A 142 -3.69 -16.41 -6.65
N LEU A 143 -4.54 -15.42 -6.34
CA LEU A 143 -4.38 -14.05 -6.83
C LEU A 143 -3.11 -13.39 -6.29
N ARG A 144 -2.77 -13.61 -5.02
CA ARG A 144 -1.52 -13.11 -4.44
C ARG A 144 -0.32 -13.74 -5.14
N ALA A 145 -0.30 -15.06 -5.30
CA ALA A 145 0.81 -15.77 -5.93
C ALA A 145 0.99 -15.33 -7.39
N GLU A 146 -0.09 -15.13 -8.13
CA GLU A 146 -0.06 -14.58 -9.49
C GLU A 146 0.56 -13.18 -9.52
N ALA A 147 0.12 -12.27 -8.63
CA ALA A 147 0.68 -10.92 -8.55
C ALA A 147 2.18 -10.97 -8.22
N VAL A 148 2.60 -11.75 -7.24
CA VAL A 148 4.02 -11.90 -6.89
C VAL A 148 4.83 -12.49 -8.06
N ALA A 149 4.26 -13.39 -8.85
CA ALA A 149 4.93 -13.93 -10.04
C ALA A 149 5.13 -12.88 -11.16
N SER A 150 4.40 -11.77 -11.13
CA SER A 150 4.58 -10.65 -12.07
C SER A 150 5.76 -9.72 -11.72
N ASP A 151 6.51 -10.02 -10.66
CA ASP A 151 7.58 -9.14 -10.16
C ASP A 151 8.64 -8.82 -11.22
N ASN A 152 8.74 -7.53 -11.53
CA ASN A 152 9.78 -6.97 -12.36
C ASN A 152 10.70 -6.09 -11.51
N VAL A 153 11.92 -6.58 -11.28
CA VAL A 153 12.90 -5.91 -10.41
C VAL A 153 13.79 -4.98 -11.23
N ILE A 154 13.78 -3.70 -10.85
CA ILE A 154 14.62 -2.65 -11.44
C ILE A 154 15.66 -2.23 -10.42
N TYR A 155 16.95 -2.35 -10.76
CA TYR A 155 18.03 -1.82 -9.94
C TYR A 155 18.26 -0.34 -10.24
N LEU A 156 17.91 0.52 -9.29
CA LEU A 156 18.14 1.96 -9.34
C LEU A 156 19.49 2.25 -8.69
N LYS A 157 20.49 2.48 -9.53
CA LYS A 157 21.82 2.90 -9.07
C LYS A 157 21.74 4.33 -8.53
N ALA A 158 22.22 4.54 -7.31
CA ALA A 158 22.39 5.89 -6.79
C ALA A 158 23.40 6.66 -7.65
N ASP A 159 23.00 7.84 -8.12
CA ASP A 159 23.89 8.74 -8.82
C ASP A 159 24.58 9.61 -7.75
N PHE A 160 25.85 9.29 -7.48
CA PHE A 160 26.66 10.06 -6.55
C PHE A 160 27.03 11.37 -7.24
N ARG A 161 26.39 12.47 -6.86
CA ARG A 161 26.91 13.80 -7.14
C ARG A 161 27.67 14.26 -5.89
N ASP A 162 28.98 14.43 -6.06
CA ASP A 162 29.91 14.97 -5.05
C ASP A 162 29.45 16.34 -4.51
#